data_AF-A0A6L8FP43-F1
#
_entry.id   AF-A0A6L8FP43-F1
#
_cell.length_a   1.000
_cell.length_b   1.000
_cell.length_c   1.000
_cell.angle_alpha   90.00
_cell.angle_beta   90.00
_cell.angle_gamma   90.00
#
_symmetry.space_group_name_H-M   'P 1'
#
loop_
_entity.id
_entity.type
_entity.pdbx_description
1 polymer ?
#
loop_
_entity_poly.entity_id
_entity_poly.type
_entity_poly.pdbx_seq_one_letter_code
_entity_poly.pdbx_strand_id
1 'polypeptide(L)' 'MCLTFAPGVFQPNARRQSEVIDPEGDTLEDILVAAENCPTAAISVTDAATGEPYEV' A
#
# COMPACT_ATOMS: atom_id res chain seq x y z
N MET A 1 -2.07 -6.02 -8.03
CA MET A 1 -2.60 -4.65 -8.20
C MET A 1 -1.72 -3.64 -7.49
N CYS A 2 -1.40 -3.80 -6.21
CA CYS A 2 -0.54 -2.85 -5.47
C CYS A 2 0.77 -2.44 -6.16
N LEU A 3 1.55 -3.37 -6.71
CA LEU A 3 2.78 -3.04 -7.46
C LEU A 3 2.54 -2.23 -8.75
N THR A 4 1.31 -2.24 -9.28
CA THR A 4 0.92 -1.46 -10.47
C THR A 4 0.49 -0.06 -10.09
N PHE A 5 -0.18 0.09 -8.95
CA PHE A 5 -0.70 1.37 -8.48
C PHE A 5 0.35 2.18 -7.71
N ALA A 6 1.13 1.54 -6.85
CA ALA A 6 2.16 2.18 -6.02
C ALA A 6 3.50 1.40 -6.08
N PRO A 7 4.22 1.46 -7.22
CA PRO A 7 5.48 0.73 -7.43
C PRO A 7 6.66 1.23 -6.58
N GLY A 8 6.63 2.46 -6.11
CA GLY A 8 7.58 3.01 -5.14
C GLY A 8 7.36 2.46 -3.73
N VAL A 9 6.13 2.01 -3.43
CA VAL A 9 5.74 1.52 -2.10
C VAL A 9 5.86 0.01 -1.97
N PHE A 10 5.54 -0.74 -3.02
CA PHE A 10 5.42 -2.20 -2.97
C PHE A 10 6.38 -2.92 -3.92
N GLN A 11 6.99 -4.00 -3.42
CA GLN A 11 7.76 -4.94 -4.24
C GLN A 11 7.42 -6.40 -3.95
N PRO A 12 7.76 -7.37 -4.82
CA PRO A 12 7.62 -8.78 -4.52
C PRO A 12 8.79 -9.26 -3.67
N ASN A 13 8.49 -9.90 -2.55
CA ASN A 13 9.48 -10.55 -1.69
C ASN A 13 9.93 -11.92 -2.27
N ALA A 14 10.86 -12.59 -1.58
CA ALA A 14 11.39 -13.89 -2.00
C ALA A 14 10.32 -15.01 -2.13
N ARG A 15 9.15 -14.85 -1.48
CA ARG A 15 8.01 -15.78 -1.56
C ARG A 15 7.00 -15.38 -2.65
N ARG A 16 7.30 -14.36 -3.45
CA ARG A 16 6.42 -13.76 -4.46
C ARG A 16 5.14 -13.16 -3.86
N GLN A 17 5.24 -12.63 -2.63
CA GLN A 17 4.17 -11.85 -2.00
C GLN A 17 4.56 -10.37 -2.05
N SER A 18 3.57 -9.47 -2.10
CA SER A 18 3.83 -8.04 -1.98
C SER A 18 4.34 -7.72 -0.57
N GLU A 19 5.35 -6.86 -0.46
CA GLU A 19 5.81 -6.25 0.79
C GLU A 19 5.97 -4.74 0.61
N VAL A 20 5.86 -3.99 1.71
CA VAL A 20 6.13 -2.54 1.72
C VAL A 20 7.63 -2.32 1.81
N ILE A 21 8.19 -1.54 0.90
CA ILE A 21 9.60 -1.12 0.90
C ILE A 21 9.80 0.30 1.40
N ASP A 22 8.88 1.19 1.03
CA ASP A 22 8.89 2.59 1.42
C ASP A 22 7.43 3.08 1.52
N PRO A 23 6.88 3.28 2.73
CA PRO A 23 5.51 3.74 2.89
C PRO A 23 5.26 5.15 2.34
N GLU A 24 6.31 5.92 2.04
CA GLU A 24 6.22 7.26 1.45
C GLU A 24 6.73 7.28 -0.01
N GLY A 25 6.91 6.10 -0.61
CA GLY A 25 7.52 5.95 -1.94
C GLY A 25 6.65 6.42 -3.12
N ASP A 26 5.34 6.62 -2.90
CA ASP A 26 4.38 7.17 -3.86
C ASP A 26 3.39 8.12 -3.15
N THR A 27 2.47 8.70 -3.92
CA THR A 27 1.46 9.59 -3.35
C THR A 27 0.46 8.85 -2.46
N LEU A 28 -0.14 9.55 -1.50
CA LEU A 28 -1.21 8.99 -0.66
C LEU A 28 -2.37 8.46 -1.53
N GLU A 29 -2.72 9.16 -2.61
CA GLU A 29 -3.78 8.73 -3.54
C GLU A 29 -3.46 7.36 -4.17
N ASP A 30 -2.25 7.18 -4.69
CA ASP A 30 -1.82 5.91 -5.28
C ASP A 30 -1.82 4.76 -4.26
N ILE A 31 -1.42 5.05 -3.01
CA ILE A 31 -1.43 4.10 -1.89
C ILE A 31 -2.87 3.68 -1.54
N LEU A 32 -3.81 4.63 -1.47
CA LEU A 32 -5.21 4.34 -1.19
C LEU A 32 -5.84 3.52 -2.32
N VAL A 33 -5.60 3.88 -3.59
CA VAL A 33 -6.05 3.09 -4.75
C VAL A 33 -5.49 1.67 -4.71
N ALA A 34 -4.22 1.51 -4.33
CA ALA A 34 -3.61 0.19 -4.15
C ALA A 34 -4.33 -0.64 -3.08
N ALA A 35 -4.72 -0.02 -1.97
CA ALA A 35 -5.41 -0.66 -0.86
C ALA A 35 -6.85 -1.06 -1.23
N GLU A 36 -7.64 -0.14 -1.79
CA GLU A 36 -9.03 -0.38 -2.24
C GLU A 36 -9.11 -1.51 -3.28
N ASN A 37 -8.10 -1.63 -4.14
CA ASN A 37 -8.04 -2.64 -5.19
C ASN A 37 -7.31 -3.92 -4.76
N CYS A 38 -7.04 -4.10 -3.46
CA CYS A 38 -6.41 -5.31 -2.96
C CYS A 38 -7.44 -6.45 -2.88
N PRO A 39 -7.33 -7.51 -3.71
CA PRO A 39 -8.35 -8.58 -3.79
C PRO A 39 -8.47 -9.41 -2.49
N THR A 40 -7.52 -9.26 -1.57
CA THR A 40 -7.46 -9.99 -0.30
C THR A 40 -7.51 -9.06 0.91
N ALA A 41 -7.80 -7.76 0.74
CA ALA A 41 -7.82 -6.77 1.82
C ALA A 41 -6.57 -6.83 2.73
N ALA A 42 -5.38 -6.99 2.12
CA ALA A 42 -4.14 -7.22 2.84
C ALA A 42 -3.32 -5.93 3.09
N ILE A 43 -3.84 -4.77 2.67
CA ILE A 43 -3.16 -3.47 2.79
C ILE A 43 -3.97 -2.63 3.76
N SER A 44 -3.29 -2.10 4.78
CA SER A 44 -3.84 -1.13 5.72
C SER A 44 -3.05 0.18 5.61
N VAL A 45 -3.74 1.31 5.60
CA VAL A 45 -3.12 2.63 5.54
C VAL A 45 -3.50 3.38 6.82
N THR A 46 -2.52 4.01 7.46
CA THR A 46 -2.71 4.76 8.71
C THR A 46 -2.00 6.08 8.58
N ASP A 47 -2.68 7.17 8.95
CA ASP A 47 -2.11 8.51 8.98
C ASP A 47 -1.03 8.57 10.07
N ALA A 48 0.20 8.90 9.71
CA ALA A 48 1.33 8.88 10.63
C ALA A 48 1.28 10.02 11.67
N ALA A 49 0.58 11.12 11.39
CA ALA A 49 0.49 12.26 12.29
C ALA A 49 -0.58 12.06 13.37
N THR A 50 -1.68 11.40 13.03
CA THR A 50 -2.86 11.22 13.90
C THR A 50 -2.99 9.79 14.44
N GLY A 51 -2.46 8.79 13.73
CA GLY A 51 -2.65 7.38 14.03
C GLY A 51 -4.00 6.81 13.60
N GLU A 52 -4.83 7.60 12.91
CA GLU A 52 -6.14 7.17 12.40
C GLU A 52 -5.98 6.30 11.15
N PRO A 53 -6.72 5.18 11.03
CA PRO A 53 -6.75 4.39 9.81
C PRO A 53 -7.52 5.12 8.71
N TYR A 54 -7.09 4.96 7.46
CA TYR A 54 -7.93 5.28 6.31
C TYR A 54 -8.90 4.13 6.04
N GLU A 55 -10.13 4.46 5.67
CA GLU A 55 -11.09 3.48 5.18
C GLU A 55 -10.82 3.21 3.69
N VAL A 56 -10.52 1.95 3.37
CA VAL A 56 -10.12 1.45 2.04
C VAL A 56 -10.70 0.05 1.78
#